data_AF-A0A6B3FAY6-F1
#
_entry.id   AF-A0A6B3FAY6-F1
#
_cell.length_a   1.000
_cell.length_b   1.000
_cell.length_c   1.000
_cell.angle_alpha   90.00
_cell.angle_beta   90.00
_cell.angle_gamma   90.00
#
_symmetry.space_group_name_H-M   'P 1'
#
loop_
_entity.id
_entity.type
_entity.pdbx_description
1 polymer ?
#
loop_
_entity_poly.entity_id
_entity_poly.type
_entity_poly.pdbx_seq_one_letter_code
_entity_poly.pdbx_strand_id
1 'polypeptide(L)'
;SKGIHLVVPRDRINSSTGLILRTEKSVLFVIPWGRHWIVGTTDTDWDLDKAHPAASSADIDYLLDHVNSVLAVPLTRDDVQGVYAGLRPLLAGESDATSKLSREHTVAHPVPGLVVVAGGKYT
;
A
#
# COMPACT_ATOMS: atom_id res chain seq x y z
N SER A 1 -10.11 -0.71 -2.48
CA SER A 1 -9.17 -0.74 -1.34
C SER A 1 -8.13 0.37 -1.51
N LYS A 2 -7.78 1.02 -0.41
CA LYS A 2 -6.71 2.00 -0.27
C LYS A 2 -5.43 1.31 0.21
N GLY A 3 -4.30 1.76 -0.31
CA GLY A 3 -2.98 1.44 0.22
C GLY A 3 -2.15 2.69 0.37
N ILE A 4 -1.44 2.80 1.50
CA ILE A 4 -0.51 3.90 1.74
C ILE A 4 0.93 3.39 1.87
N HIS A 5 1.88 4.29 1.68
CA HIS A 5 3.28 4.07 2.02
C HIS A 5 3.87 5.28 2.73
N LEU A 6 4.75 5.02 3.69
CA LEU A 6 5.55 6.02 4.38
C LEU A 6 6.86 6.23 3.63
N VAL A 7 7.31 7.49 3.60
CA VAL A 7 8.65 7.90 3.13
C VAL A 7 9.46 8.31 4.35
N VAL A 8 10.56 7.61 4.58
CA VAL A 8 11.43 7.78 5.77
C VAL A 8 12.87 8.07 5.31
N PRO A 9 13.64 8.94 5.98
CA PRO A 9 15.04 9.20 5.62
C PRO A 9 15.91 7.94 5.65
N ARG A 10 16.90 7.87 4.75
CA ARG A 10 17.74 6.67 4.56
C ARG A 10 18.51 6.23 5.79
N ASP A 11 18.91 7.17 6.62
CA ASP A 11 19.75 7.02 7.82
C ASP A 11 18.97 6.54 9.04
N ARG A 12 17.63 6.53 9.01
CA ARG A 12 16.80 6.01 10.10
C ARG A 12 16.78 4.49 10.17
N ILE A 13 17.05 3.80 9.06
CA ILE A 13 17.23 2.35 9.03
C ILE A 13 18.63 2.04 8.49
N ASN A 14 19.49 1.56 9.39
CA ASN A 14 20.88 1.20 9.07
C ASN A 14 20.96 -0.19 8.39
N SER A 15 20.50 -0.25 7.15
CA SER A 15 20.55 -1.45 6.28
C SER A 15 20.81 -1.04 4.84
N SER A 16 21.40 -1.91 4.01
CA SER A 16 21.46 -1.75 2.54
C SER A 16 20.40 -2.59 1.81
N THR A 17 19.75 -3.51 2.52
CA THR A 17 18.86 -4.54 1.96
C THR A 17 17.41 -4.23 2.30
N GLY A 18 16.51 -4.45 1.35
CA GLY A 18 15.08 -4.36 1.58
C GLY A 18 14.54 -5.52 2.41
N LEU A 19 13.40 -5.30 3.06
CA LEU A 19 12.73 -6.31 3.90
C LEU A 19 11.35 -6.64 3.34
N ILE A 20 10.92 -7.87 3.54
CA ILE A 20 9.55 -8.32 3.30
C ILE A 20 9.08 -8.98 4.59
N LEU A 21 8.07 -8.40 5.21
CA LEU A 21 7.47 -8.86 6.45
C LEU A 21 6.08 -9.42 6.16
N ARG A 22 5.71 -10.50 6.82
CA ARG A 22 4.32 -10.96 6.85
C ARG A 22 3.58 -10.20 7.95
N THR A 23 2.40 -9.74 7.62
CA THR A 23 1.42 -9.18 8.56
C THR A 23 0.27 -10.18 8.68
N GLU A 24 -0.71 -9.92 9.54
CA GLU A 24 -1.88 -10.78 9.70
C GLU A 24 -2.75 -10.82 8.43
N LYS A 25 -2.70 -9.77 7.62
CA LYS A 25 -3.58 -9.58 6.46
C LYS A 25 -2.86 -9.61 5.11
N SER A 26 -1.57 -9.29 5.06
CA SER A 26 -0.81 -9.09 3.82
C SER A 26 0.71 -9.15 4.04
N VAL A 27 1.47 -8.64 3.07
CA VAL A 27 2.92 -8.43 3.17
C VAL A 27 3.26 -6.94 3.24
N LEU A 28 4.24 -6.61 4.06
CA LEU A 28 4.82 -5.27 4.19
C LEU A 28 6.24 -5.29 3.62
N PHE A 29 6.51 -4.36 2.72
CA PHE A 29 7.79 -4.10 2.10
C PHE A 29 8.47 -2.89 2.76
N VAL A 30 9.77 -3.02 2.97
CA VAL A 30 10.67 -1.93 3.34
C VAL A 30 11.72 -1.83 2.25
N ILE A 31 11.59 -0.86 1.35
CA ILE A 31 12.36 -0.80 0.11
C ILE A 31 13.33 0.38 0.17
N PRO A 32 14.64 0.18 -0.06
CA PRO A 32 15.57 1.29 -0.16
C PRO A 32 15.31 2.03 -1.48
N TRP A 33 15.15 3.36 -1.40
CA TRP A 33 14.83 4.19 -2.56
C TRP A 33 15.60 5.52 -2.52
N GLY A 34 16.76 5.55 -3.18
CA GLY A 34 17.64 6.71 -3.20
C GLY A 34 18.02 7.15 -1.78
N ARG A 35 17.62 8.38 -1.42
CA ARG A 35 17.85 8.97 -0.08
C ARG A 35 16.77 8.63 0.96
N HIS A 36 15.90 7.68 0.65
CA HIS A 36 14.77 7.32 1.51
C HIS A 36 14.59 5.81 1.61
N TRP A 37 13.70 5.43 2.51
CA TRP A 37 13.02 4.15 2.58
C TRP A 37 11.55 4.33 2.26
N ILE A 38 11.00 3.39 1.51
CA ILE A 38 9.56 3.26 1.29
C ILE A 38 9.07 2.10 2.17
N VAL A 39 8.14 2.39 3.08
CA VAL A 39 7.55 1.40 3.99
C VAL A 39 6.06 1.27 3.66
N GLY A 40 5.60 0.09 3.31
CA GLY A 40 4.18 -0.14 2.98
C GLY A 40 3.89 -1.56 2.50
N THR A 41 2.65 -1.95 2.27
CA THR A 41 1.47 -1.10 2.17
C THR A 41 0.38 -1.56 3.12
N THR A 42 -0.59 -0.67 3.37
CA THR A 42 -1.87 -1.04 3.95
C THR A 42 -2.83 -1.64 2.92
N ASP A 43 -3.88 -2.28 3.43
CA ASP A 43 -5.07 -2.70 2.71
C ASP A 43 -6.29 -2.31 3.54
N THR A 44 -6.79 -1.09 3.31
CA THR A 44 -7.93 -0.52 4.04
C THR A 44 -9.08 -0.20 3.10
N ASP A 45 -10.31 -0.33 3.58
CA ASP A 45 -11.48 0.03 2.80
C ASP A 45 -11.54 1.55 2.58
N TRP A 46 -12.21 1.95 1.49
CA TRP A 46 -12.31 3.34 1.09
C TRP A 46 -13.66 3.61 0.43
N ASP A 47 -14.43 4.50 1.04
CA ASP A 47 -15.77 4.91 0.66
C ASP A 47 -15.90 6.43 0.45
N LEU A 48 -14.79 7.17 0.59
CA LEU A 48 -14.72 8.62 0.40
C LEU A 48 -14.34 9.00 -1.04
N ASP A 49 -14.06 10.29 -1.28
CA ASP A 49 -13.69 10.81 -2.59
C ASP A 49 -12.51 10.06 -3.21
N LYS A 50 -12.70 9.57 -4.44
CA LYS A 50 -11.70 8.81 -5.18
C LYS A 50 -10.63 9.70 -5.80
N ALA A 51 -10.90 10.99 -5.99
CA ALA A 51 -9.95 11.95 -6.54
C ALA A 51 -8.86 12.35 -5.53
N HIS A 52 -9.17 12.25 -4.23
CA HIS A 52 -8.28 12.70 -3.15
C HIS A 52 -8.11 11.63 -2.06
N PRO A 53 -7.52 10.46 -2.36
CA PRO A 53 -7.25 9.45 -1.35
C PRO A 53 -6.25 9.97 -0.33
N ALA A 54 -6.55 9.77 0.96
CA ALA A 54 -5.73 10.25 2.05
C ALA A 54 -5.39 9.13 3.05
N ALA A 55 -4.18 9.20 3.58
CA ALA A 55 -3.78 8.38 4.72
C ALA A 55 -4.48 8.86 5.99
N SER A 56 -4.89 7.91 6.83
CA SER A 56 -5.34 8.19 8.20
C SER A 56 -4.19 7.99 9.18
N SER A 57 -4.32 8.58 10.37
CA SER A 57 -3.42 8.31 11.50
C SER A 57 -3.28 6.81 11.79
N ALA A 58 -4.39 6.07 11.73
CA ALA A 58 -4.40 4.63 11.95
C ALA A 58 -3.63 3.85 10.88
N ASP A 59 -3.66 4.29 9.61
CA ASP A 59 -2.84 3.69 8.56
C ASP A 59 -1.34 3.86 8.84
N ILE A 60 -0.94 5.04 9.35
CA ILE A 60 0.45 5.35 9.68
C ILE A 60 0.91 4.53 10.89
N ASP A 61 0.13 4.52 11.96
CA ASP A 61 0.44 3.74 13.17
C ASP A 61 0.58 2.26 12.84
N TYR A 62 -0.34 1.71 12.04
CA TYR A 62 -0.28 0.32 11.60
C TYR A 62 1.05 -0.03 10.93
N LEU A 63 1.56 0.82 10.02
CA LEU A 63 2.82 0.58 9.34
C LEU A 63 4.02 0.73 10.29
N LEU A 64 3.99 1.72 11.18
CA LEU A 64 5.05 1.94 12.18
C LEU A 64 5.12 0.76 13.16
N ASP A 65 3.98 0.29 13.68
CA ASP A 65 3.92 -0.84 14.61
C ASP A 65 4.52 -2.11 13.98
N HIS A 66 4.15 -2.41 12.73
CA HIS A 66 4.65 -3.58 12.03
C HIS A 66 6.14 -3.49 11.72
N VAL A 67 6.63 -2.36 11.21
CA VAL A 67 8.06 -2.23 10.89
C VAL A 67 8.91 -2.21 12.16
N ASN A 68 8.43 -1.59 13.24
CA ASN A 68 9.15 -1.51 14.52
C ASN A 68 9.25 -2.84 15.25
N SER A 69 8.43 -3.84 14.90
CA SER A 69 8.57 -5.20 15.44
C SER A 69 9.89 -5.89 15.07
N VAL A 70 10.58 -5.42 14.01
CA VAL A 70 11.83 -6.00 13.52
C VAL A 70 13.02 -5.03 13.52
N LEU A 71 12.78 -3.74 13.73
CA LEU A 71 13.86 -2.75 13.76
C LEU A 71 14.49 -2.69 15.15
N ALA A 72 15.82 -2.67 15.20
CA ALA A 72 16.56 -2.48 16.45
C ALA A 72 16.39 -1.06 17.02
N VAL A 73 16.26 -0.06 16.14
CA VAL A 73 15.95 1.33 16.51
C VAL A 73 14.56 1.64 15.95
N PRO A 74 13.54 1.81 16.82
CA PRO A 74 12.19 2.10 16.37
C PRO A 74 12.08 3.45 15.66
N LEU A 75 11.25 3.51 14.62
CA LEU A 75 10.80 4.73 13.97
C LEU A 75 9.65 5.35 14.74
N THR A 76 9.57 6.67 14.75
CA THR A 76 8.43 7.42 15.26
C THR A 76 7.70 8.14 14.11
N ARG A 77 6.56 8.76 14.42
CA ARG A 77 5.85 9.61 13.44
C ARG A 77 6.70 10.79 12.96
N ASP A 78 7.60 11.30 13.80
CA ASP A 78 8.49 12.42 13.45
C ASP A 78 9.56 12.02 12.42
N ASP A 79 9.81 10.72 12.27
CA ASP A 79 10.72 10.17 11.26
C ASP A 79 10.05 10.09 9.87
N VAL A 80 8.73 10.29 9.76
CA VAL A 80 7.98 10.22 8.50
C VAL A 80 8.02 11.57 7.79
N GLN A 81 8.75 11.64 6.67
CA GLN A 81 8.85 12.86 5.87
C GLN A 81 7.66 13.07 4.93
N GLY A 82 6.97 11.99 4.58
CA GLY A 82 5.85 12.05 3.67
C GLY A 82 5.07 10.74 3.61
N VAL A 83 3.86 10.84 3.09
CA VAL A 83 2.97 9.70 2.88
C VAL A 83 2.31 9.87 1.52
N TYR A 84 2.21 8.79 0.75
CA TYR A 84 1.37 8.74 -0.43
C TYR A 84 0.35 7.62 -0.32
N ALA A 85 -0.83 7.87 -0.87
CA ALA A 85 -1.96 6.95 -0.87
C ALA A 85 -2.40 6.67 -2.31
N GLY A 86 -2.84 5.44 -2.56
CA GLY A 86 -3.40 5.04 -3.84
C GLY A 86 -4.61 4.13 -3.65
N LEU A 87 -5.53 4.18 -4.60
CA LEU A 87 -6.70 3.30 -4.65
C LEU A 87 -6.45 2.20 -5.68
N ARG A 88 -6.77 0.96 -5.30
CA ARG A 88 -6.69 -0.21 -6.17
C ARG A 88 -8.06 -0.41 -6.82
N PRO A 89 -8.17 -0.37 -8.16
CA PRO A 89 -9.39 -0.73 -8.86
C PRO A 89 -9.53 -2.25 -8.83
N LEU A 90 -10.17 -2.77 -7.79
CA LEU A 90 -10.39 -4.21 -7.65
C LEU A 90 -11.70 -4.58 -8.36
N LEU A 91 -11.71 -5.73 -9.05
CA LEU A 91 -12.95 -6.32 -9.52
C LEU A 91 -13.79 -6.70 -8.30
N ALA A 92 -15.06 -6.29 -8.27
CA ALA A 92 -15.99 -6.74 -7.25
C ALA A 92 -16.18 -8.26 -7.40
N GLY A 93 -15.71 -9.02 -6.40
CA GLY A 93 -16.06 -10.43 -6.21
C GLY A 93 -17.01 -10.55 -5.01
N GLU A 94 -17.65 -11.71 -4.83
CA GLU A 94 -18.64 -11.97 -3.76
C GLU A 94 -18.09 -11.91 -2.32
N SER A 95 -16.84 -11.46 -2.09
CA SER A 95 -16.19 -11.48 -0.78
C SER A 95 -15.87 -10.08 -0.25
N ASP A 96 -16.24 -9.84 1.01
CA ASP A 96 -16.02 -8.57 1.73
C ASP A 96 -14.54 -8.25 2.03
N ALA A 97 -13.62 -9.22 1.89
CA ALA A 97 -12.20 -9.00 2.17
C ALA A 97 -11.44 -8.59 0.91
N THR A 98 -11.15 -7.30 0.77
CA THR A 98 -10.49 -6.71 -0.40
C THR A 98 -9.09 -7.30 -0.70
N SER A 99 -8.38 -7.82 0.30
CA SER A 99 -7.08 -8.48 0.12
C SER A 99 -7.14 -9.80 -0.64
N LYS A 100 -8.32 -10.43 -0.71
CA LYS A 100 -8.59 -11.70 -1.41
C LYS A 100 -9.20 -11.52 -2.80
N LEU A 101 -9.57 -10.29 -3.18
CA LEU A 101 -10.13 -10.02 -4.50
C LEU A 101 -9.07 -10.24 -5.59
N SER A 102 -9.48 -10.83 -6.71
CA SER A 102 -8.60 -11.10 -7.85
C SER A 102 -7.94 -9.81 -8.30
N ARG A 103 -6.61 -9.86 -8.46
CA ARG A 103 -5.79 -8.76 -8.97
C ARG A 103 -5.53 -8.89 -10.47
N GLU A 104 -6.25 -9.77 -11.14
CA GLU A 104 -6.21 -9.89 -12.60
C GLU A 104 -6.97 -8.73 -13.25
N HIS A 105 -6.73 -8.53 -14.54
CA HIS A 105 -7.51 -7.58 -15.34
C HIS A 105 -8.54 -8.33 -16.16
N THR A 106 -9.66 -7.66 -16.42
CA THR A 106 -10.66 -8.10 -17.39
C THR A 106 -10.77 -7.04 -18.48
N VAL A 107 -10.80 -7.49 -19.74
CA VAL A 107 -11.10 -6.67 -20.90
C VAL A 107 -12.47 -7.06 -21.43
N ALA A 108 -13.37 -6.09 -21.57
CA ALA A 108 -14.73 -6.32 -22.06
C ALA A 108 -15.08 -5.37 -23.22
N HIS A 109 -15.97 -5.83 -24.10
CA HIS A 109 -16.50 -5.06 -25.22
C HIS A 109 -18.03 -5.00 -25.11
N PRO A 110 -18.59 -4.16 -24.22
CA PRO A 110 -20.03 -4.20 -23.91
C PRO A 110 -20.90 -3.70 -25.07
N VAL A 111 -20.36 -2.84 -25.94
CA VAL A 111 -21.02 -2.35 -27.16
C VAL A 111 -20.00 -2.22 -28.29
N PRO A 112 -20.41 -2.23 -29.56
CA PRO A 112 -19.51 -2.02 -30.69
C PRO A 112 -18.71 -0.73 -30.54
N GLY A 113 -17.38 -0.83 -30.65
CA GLY A 113 -16.47 0.31 -30.57
C GLY A 113 -16.05 0.73 -29.16
N LEU A 114 -16.56 0.10 -28.09
CA LEU A 114 -16.15 0.38 -26.71
C LEU A 114 -15.30 -0.75 -26.14
N VAL A 115 -14.12 -0.42 -25.63
CA VAL A 115 -13.24 -1.31 -24.85
C VAL A 115 -13.22 -0.84 -23.41
N VAL A 116 -13.51 -1.73 -22.47
CA VAL A 116 -13.45 -1.46 -21.03
C VAL A 116 -12.38 -2.35 -20.41
N VAL A 117 -11.48 -1.76 -19.63
CA VAL A 117 -10.49 -2.46 -18.82
C VAL A 117 -10.79 -2.23 -17.36
N ALA A 118 -10.92 -3.30 -16.59
CA ALA A 118 -11.15 -3.26 -15.15
C ALA A 118 -10.14 -4.17 -14.43
N GLY A 119 -9.67 -3.75 -13.26
CA GLY A 119 -8.59 -4.47 -12.57
C GLY A 119 -7.21 -4.18 -13.16
N GLY A 120 -6.30 -5.12 -12.97
CA GLY A 120 -4.94 -5.07 -13.48
C GLY A 120 -3.90 -4.52 -12.51
N LYS A 121 -2.71 -5.13 -12.56
CA LYS A 121 -1.50 -4.63 -11.93
C LYS A 121 -0.67 -3.90 -12.98
N TYR A 122 0.27 -3.10 -12.52
CA TYR A 122 1.25 -2.48 -13.39
C TYR A 122 2.18 -3.50 -14.09
N THR A 123 2.37 -4.66 -13.47
CA THR A 123 3.11 -5.83 -13.99
C THR A 123 2.16 -6.85 -14.60
#